data_AF-A0A960FJN3-F1
#
_entry.id   AF-A0A960FJN3-F1
#
_cell.length_a   1.000
_cell.length_b   1.000
_cell.length_c   1.000
_cell.angle_alpha   90.00
_cell.angle_beta   90.00
_cell.angle_gamma   90.00
#
_symmetry.space_group_name_H-M   'P 1'
#
loop_
_entity.id
_entity.type
_entity.pdbx_description
1 polymer ?
#
loop_
_entity_poly.entity_id
_entity_poly.type
_entity_poly.pdbx_seq_one_letter_code
_entity_poly.pdbx_strand_id
1 'polypeptide(L)' 'GQVRDAAYQATTTDFWGSLAAVGGPGTWVLGGAFNCGKAQPGQVAPVSHGCPSALFQGVRILDTGREGGA' A
#
# COMPACT_ATOMS: atom_id res chain seq x y z
N GLY A 1 -19.61 4.52 -2.83
CA GLY A 1 -19.75 3.14 -2.35
C GLY A 1 -18.38 2.54 -2.12
N GLN A 2 -18.28 1.36 -1.52
CA GLN A 2 -17.01 0.63 -1.38
C GLN A 2 -16.57 0.03 -2.73
N VAL A 3 -15.25 -0.11 -2.93
CA VAL A 3 -14.64 -0.72 -4.11
C VAL A 3 -13.99 -2.05 -3.69
N ARG A 4 -14.03 -3.07 -4.56
CA ARG A 4 -13.36 -4.36 -4.38
C ARG A 4 -12.58 -4.73 -5.64
N ASP A 5 -11.82 -5.83 -5.58
CA ASP A 5 -11.08 -6.38 -6.71
C ASP A 5 -10.13 -5.35 -7.35
N ALA A 6 -9.42 -4.59 -6.52
CA ALA A 6 -8.52 -3.52 -6.93
C ALA A 6 -7.09 -3.77 -6.42
N ALA A 7 -6.13 -3.62 -7.31
CA ALA A 7 -4.70 -3.58 -6.97
C ALA A 7 -4.03 -2.38 -7.65
N TYR A 8 -2.80 -2.04 -7.24
CA TYR A 8 -1.98 -1.06 -7.93
C TYR A 8 -0.63 -1.67 -8.30
N GLN A 9 -0.05 -1.21 -9.40
CA GLN A 9 1.26 -1.66 -9.85
C GLN A 9 2.07 -0.49 -10.40
N ALA A 10 3.33 -0.38 -9.98
CA ALA A 10 4.28 0.61 -10.45
C ALA A 10 5.72 0.18 -10.10
N THR A 11 6.70 0.70 -10.84
CA THR A 11 8.10 0.70 -10.40
C THR A 11 8.21 1.48 -9.10
N THR A 12 9.02 1.01 -8.14
CA THR A 12 9.15 1.66 -6.82
C THR A 12 9.51 3.15 -6.94
N THR A 13 10.45 3.52 -7.81
CA THR A 13 10.85 4.92 -8.02
C THR A 13 9.71 5.76 -8.58
N ASP A 14 8.95 5.23 -9.53
CA ASP A 14 7.84 5.95 -10.17
C ASP A 14 6.68 6.15 -9.17
N PHE A 15 6.38 5.11 -8.37
CA PHE A 15 5.37 5.19 -7.32
C PHE A 15 5.72 6.27 -6.30
N TRP A 16 6.92 6.23 -5.72
CA TRP A 16 7.32 7.22 -4.72
C TRP A 16 7.52 8.62 -5.31
N GLY A 17 7.97 8.71 -6.56
CA GLY A 17 8.06 9.97 -7.31
C GLY A 17 6.68 10.60 -7.59
N SER A 18 5.61 9.80 -7.55
CA SER A 18 4.23 10.27 -7.73
C SER A 18 3.55 10.82 -6.46
N LEU A 19 4.27 10.86 -5.33
CA LEU A 19 3.78 11.41 -4.07
C LEU A 19 3.55 12.92 -4.19
N ALA A 20 2.28 13.33 -4.22
CA ALA A 20 1.88 14.73 -4.40
C ALA A 20 1.70 15.46 -3.05
N ALA A 21 1.29 14.75 -1.99
CA ALA A 21 1.09 15.35 -0.68
C ALA A 21 1.20 14.32 0.45
N VAL A 22 1.60 14.82 1.63
CA VAL A 22 1.61 14.08 2.89
C VAL A 22 0.70 14.81 3.87
N GLY A 23 -0.18 14.05 4.54
CA GLY A 23 -1.11 14.55 5.53
C GLY A 23 -0.42 15.06 6.78
N GLY A 24 -1.03 16.05 7.44
CA GLY A 24 -0.53 16.59 8.69
C GLY A 24 -0.66 15.62 9.88
N PRO A 25 -0.21 16.04 11.07
CA PRO A 25 -0.18 15.20 12.28
C PRO A 25 -1.53 14.55 12.64
N GLY A 26 -2.65 15.23 12.36
CA GLY A 26 -4.00 14.70 12.63
C GLY A 26 -4.41 13.49 11.78
N THR A 27 -3.63 13.15 10.75
CA THR A 27 -3.86 11.97 9.90
C THR A 27 -2.94 10.80 10.23
N TRP A 28 -2.02 10.98 11.19
CA TRP A 28 -1.05 9.97 11.55
C TRP A 28 -1.68 8.86 12.39
N VAL A 29 -1.38 7.61 12.03
CA VAL A 29 -1.83 6.42 12.77
C VAL A 29 -0.67 5.43 12.88
N LEU A 30 -0.50 4.82 14.06
CA LEU A 30 0.38 3.67 14.26
C LEU A 30 -0.39 2.38 13.97
N GLY A 31 -0.12 1.79 12.81
CA GLY A 31 -0.62 0.46 12.46
C GLY A 31 0.34 -0.64 12.91
N GLY A 32 -0.19 -1.83 13.18
CA GLY A 32 0.62 -2.99 13.52
C GLY A 32 0.00 -4.31 13.06
N ALA A 33 0.85 -5.32 12.87
CA ALA A 33 0.46 -6.68 12.52
C ALA A 33 1.30 -7.68 13.31
N PHE A 34 0.70 -8.80 13.73
CA PHE A 34 1.39 -9.88 14.44
C PHE A 34 2.38 -10.67 13.55
N ASN A 35 2.32 -10.47 12.24
CA ASN A 35 3.21 -11.07 11.27
C ASN A 35 3.79 -9.99 10.35
N CYS A 36 5.02 -10.21 9.85
CA CYS A 36 5.75 -9.23 9.05
C CYS A 36 5.50 -9.38 7.54
N GLY A 37 4.73 -10.38 7.11
CA GLY A 37 4.41 -10.64 5.70
C GLY A 37 5.61 -10.96 4.80
N LYS A 38 6.83 -11.12 5.35
CA LYS A 38 8.04 -11.48 4.59
C LYS A 38 7.93 -12.93 4.15
N ALA A 39 7.64 -13.14 2.86
CA ALA A 39 7.65 -14.46 2.24
C ALA A 39 9.03 -14.79 1.64
N GLN A 40 9.39 -16.07 1.78
CA GLN A 40 10.57 -16.79 1.26
C GLN A 40 11.99 -16.26 1.63
N PRO A 41 12.64 -16.87 2.64
CA PRO A 41 12.09 -17.83 3.60
C PRO A 41 11.01 -17.15 4.45
N GLY A 42 9.93 -17.87 4.77
CA GLY A 42 8.85 -17.34 5.59
C GLY A 42 9.38 -16.95 6.97
N GLN A 43 9.27 -15.67 7.32
CA GLN A 43 9.59 -15.17 8.66
C GLN A 43 8.34 -14.62 9.32
N VAL A 44 8.20 -14.84 10.63
CA VAL A 44 7.10 -14.30 11.43
C VAL A 44 7.69 -13.46 12.55
N ALA A 45 7.33 -12.19 12.56
CA ALA A 45 7.64 -11.28 13.65
C ALA A 45 6.52 -10.23 13.74
N PRO A 46 6.16 -9.77 14.96
CA PRO A 46 5.32 -8.59 15.13
C PRO A 46 6.00 -7.37 14.51
N VAL A 47 5.24 -6.54 13.78
CA VAL A 47 5.74 -5.29 13.18
C VAL A 47 4.76 -4.16 13.39
N SER A 48 5.27 -2.93 13.42
CA SER A 48 4.47 -1.71 13.42
C SER A 48 5.05 -0.67 12.47
N HIS A 49 4.18 0.16 11.89
CA HIS A 49 4.55 1.30 11.05
C HIS A 49 3.60 2.45 11.35
N GLY A 50 4.17 3.61 11.66
CA GLY A 50 3.43 4.86 11.76
C GLY A 50 3.44 5.58 10.43
N CYS A 51 2.27 5.92 9.89
CA CYS A 51 2.18 6.72 8.68
C CYS A 51 1.05 7.76 8.77
N PRO A 52 1.28 8.98 8.23
CA PRO A 52 0.20 9.88 7.89
C PRO A 52 -0.51 9.41 6.61
N SER A 53 -1.64 10.04 6.28
CA SER A 53 -2.23 9.90 4.95
C SER A 53 -1.24 10.39 3.88
N ALA A 54 -1.23 9.75 2.71
CA ALA A 54 -0.38 10.12 1.58
C ALA A 54 -1.19 10.09 0.28
N LEU A 55 -0.99 11.11 -0.57
CA LEU A 55 -1.64 11.22 -1.87
C LEU A 55 -0.63 10.90 -2.97
N PHE A 56 -0.89 9.83 -3.72
CA PHE A 56 -0.14 9.45 -4.91
C PHE A 56 -1.00 9.69 -6.15
N GLN A 57 -0.41 10.24 -7.21
CA GLN A 57 -1.14 10.62 -8.43
C GLN A 57 -0.69 9.81 -9.64
N GLY A 58 -1.61 9.52 -10.57
CA GLY A 58 -1.27 8.78 -11.79
C GLY A 58 -0.87 7.32 -11.57
N VAL A 59 -1.13 6.75 -10.39
CA VAL A 59 -0.92 5.32 -10.12
C VAL A 59 -1.98 4.51 -10.86
N ARG A 60 -1.54 3.56 -11.69
CA ARG A 60 -2.46 2.64 -12.37
C ARG A 60 -3.10 1.70 -11.35
N ILE A 61 -4.43 1.70 -11.35
CA ILE A 61 -5.24 0.73 -10.61
C ILE A 61 -5.66 -0.38 -11.58
N LEU A 62 -5.49 -1.63 -11.14
CA LEU A 62 -5.86 -2.85 -11.85
C LEU A 62 -7.21 -3.35 -11.32
N ASP A 63 -8.09 -3.77 -12.22
CA ASP A 63 -9.26 -4.59 -11.88
C ASP A 63 -8.78 -6.04 -11.77
N THR A 64 -8.54 -6.51 -10.54
CA THR A 64 -8.00 -7.86 -10.33
C THR A 64 -8.99 -8.96 -10.69
N GLY A 65 -10.28 -8.67 -10.81
CA GLY A 65 -11.28 -9.63 -11.28
C GLY A 65 -11.20 -9.89 -12.78
N ARG A 66 -10.66 -8.93 -13.55
CA ARG A 66 -10.50 -9.03 -15.02
C ARG A 66 -9.06 -9.23 -15.45
N GLU A 67 -8.12 -8.63 -14.72
CA GLU A 67 -6.69 -8.56 -15.06
C GLU A 67 -5.83 -9.48 -14.19
N GLY A 68 -6.33 -9.97 -13.05
CA GLY A 68 -5.66 -10.97 -12.22
C GLY A 68 -5.80 -12.33 -12.88
N GLY A 69 -4.75 -12.82 -13.54
CA GLY A 69 -4.75 -14.11 -14.22
C GLY A 69 -5.36 -15.24 -13.39
N ALA A 70 -6.14 -16.10 -14.05
CA ALA A 70 -6.81 -17.26 -13.46
C ALA A 70 -5.82 -18.28 -12.86
#